data_AF-A0A6A6D7U3-F1
#
_entry.id   AF-A0A6A6D7U3-F1
#
_cell.length_a   1.000
_cell.length_b   1.000
_cell.length_c   1.000
_cell.angle_alpha   90.00
_cell.angle_beta   90.00
_cell.angle_gamma   90.00
#
_symmetry.space_group_name_H-M   'P 1'
#
loop_
_entity.id
_entity.type
_entity.pdbx_description
1 polymer ?
#
loop_
_entity_poly.entity_id
_entity_poly.type
_entity_poly.pdbx_seq_one_letter_code
_entity_poly.pdbx_strand_id
1 'polypeptide(L)'
;MNGVVQVIRIGADSLTYESTSAGRKNGHMRTTQDRVQTANSSGYELKNTDKQIMAYQARIAIANQDLITNQQKQTDNSQEVVDFLTHKYTNEELYSLMEALFMSLKNMEATHHKERGHDLEVSKYVSLRQTNPFALLQLRENGACEFAILKILYDMDFPGHYLCKIKTVTLTMPCIIGPYTNVNCTLRLTAHKYRSDPSAKDKRDYVEKTPD
;
A
#
# COMPACT_ATOMS: atom_id res chain seq x y z
N MET A 1 73.92 70.43 80.76
CA MET A 1 72.55 69.92 80.47
C MET A 1 72.32 69.57 79.00
N ASN A 2 73.01 70.18 78.02
CA ASN A 2 72.78 69.94 76.57
C ASN A 2 73.23 68.56 76.01
N GLY A 3 74.31 67.95 76.54
CA GLY A 3 74.79 66.65 76.04
C GLY A 3 73.86 65.46 76.35
N VAL A 4 73.19 65.49 77.50
CA VAL A 4 72.22 64.45 77.90
C VAL A 4 70.98 64.47 77.01
N VAL A 5 70.52 65.66 76.59
CA VAL A 5 69.39 65.82 75.66
C VAL A 5 69.73 65.28 74.27
N GLN A 6 70.96 65.47 73.77
CA GLN A 6 71.39 64.91 72.49
C GLN A 6 71.47 63.39 72.50
N VAL A 7 71.99 62.77 73.57
CA VAL A 7 72.05 61.30 73.69
C VAL A 7 70.65 60.69 73.73
N ILE A 8 69.71 61.31 74.46
CA ILE A 8 68.30 60.88 74.47
C ILE A 8 67.66 61.02 73.08
N ARG A 9 67.99 62.09 72.34
CA ARG A 9 67.47 62.32 70.98
C ARG A 9 67.99 61.30 69.97
N ILE A 10 69.28 60.98 70.01
CA ILE A 10 69.91 59.95 69.15
C ILE A 10 69.34 58.56 69.49
N GLY A 11 69.12 58.27 70.78
CA GLY A 11 68.46 57.04 71.20
C GLY A 11 67.02 56.93 70.69
N ALA A 12 66.27 58.04 70.71
CA ALA A 12 64.92 58.11 70.16
C ALA A 12 64.90 57.95 68.63
N ASP A 13 65.84 58.55 67.89
CA ASP A 13 65.94 58.40 66.43
C ASP A 13 66.31 56.97 66.02
N SER A 14 67.20 56.32 66.78
CA SER A 14 67.53 54.89 66.62
C SER A 14 66.31 53.99 66.80
N LEU A 15 65.57 54.15 67.91
CA LEU A 15 64.33 53.42 68.18
C LEU A 15 63.25 53.68 67.12
N THR A 16 63.19 54.92 66.61
CA THR A 16 62.26 55.30 65.54
C THR A 16 62.64 54.66 64.21
N TYR A 17 63.94 54.55 63.92
CA TYR A 17 64.46 53.86 62.74
C TYR A 17 64.18 52.35 62.78
N GLU A 18 64.42 51.70 63.92
CA GLU A 18 64.09 50.28 64.13
C GLU A 18 62.58 50.03 64.01
N SER A 19 61.76 50.90 64.59
CA SER A 19 60.30 50.87 64.45
C SER A 19 59.86 50.98 62.98
N THR A 20 60.45 51.91 62.23
CA THR A 20 60.16 52.12 60.80
C THR A 20 60.60 50.93 59.94
N SER A 21 61.77 50.35 60.25
CA SER A 21 62.30 49.16 59.58
C SER A 21 61.41 47.93 59.83
N ALA A 22 61.00 47.72 61.09
CA ALA A 22 60.04 46.68 61.46
C ALA A 22 58.68 46.87 60.77
N GLY A 23 58.21 48.12 60.65
CA GLY A 23 56.99 48.46 59.92
C GLY A 23 57.05 48.10 58.43
N ARG A 24 58.18 48.38 57.76
CA ARG A 24 58.40 47.99 56.35
C ARG A 24 58.42 46.47 56.19
N LYS A 25 59.11 45.76 57.09
CA LYS A 25 59.15 44.29 57.10
C LYS A 25 57.76 43.69 57.30
N ASN A 26 56.96 44.24 58.22
CA ASN A 26 55.57 43.83 58.43
C ASN A 26 54.70 44.08 57.19
N GLY A 27 54.89 45.21 56.50
CA GLY A 27 54.21 45.49 55.23
C GLY A 27 54.49 44.44 54.17
N HIS A 28 55.77 44.08 53.97
CA HIS A 28 56.17 43.05 53.01
C HIS A 28 55.66 41.67 53.41
N MET A 29 55.67 41.35 54.70
CA MET A 29 55.14 40.10 55.23
C MET A 29 53.64 39.96 54.95
N ARG A 30 52.84 41.02 55.16
CA ARG A 30 51.41 41.03 54.83
C ARG A 30 51.16 40.89 53.34
N THR A 31 51.86 41.65 52.49
CA THR A 31 51.73 41.51 51.03
C THR A 31 52.07 40.10 50.56
N THR A 32 53.06 39.45 51.19
CA THR A 32 53.41 38.07 50.88
C THR A 32 52.32 37.10 51.34
N GLN A 33 51.75 37.29 52.54
CA GLN A 33 50.61 36.50 53.02
C GLN A 33 49.39 36.64 52.11
N ASP A 34 49.05 37.87 51.70
CA ASP A 34 47.93 38.14 50.79
C ASP A 34 48.14 37.43 49.44
N ARG A 35 49.34 37.51 48.85
CA ARG A 35 49.67 36.82 47.59
C ARG A 35 49.58 35.30 47.71
N VAL A 36 50.07 34.73 48.82
CA VAL A 36 49.97 33.29 49.08
C VAL A 36 48.51 32.88 49.22
N GLN A 37 47.69 33.68 49.89
CA GLN A 37 46.26 33.41 50.04
C GLN A 37 45.52 33.49 48.69
N THR A 38 45.80 34.51 47.86
CA THR A 38 45.23 34.63 46.51
C THR A 38 45.69 33.48 45.60
N ALA A 39 46.96 33.08 45.66
CA ALA A 39 47.47 31.95 44.88
C ALA A 39 46.78 30.63 45.29
N ASN A 40 46.56 30.42 46.59
CA ASN A 40 45.84 29.26 47.10
C ASN A 40 44.38 29.27 46.64
N SER A 41 43.66 30.39 46.75
CA SER A 41 42.27 30.48 46.29
C SER A 41 42.13 30.23 44.79
N SER A 42 42.99 30.84 43.96
CA SER A 42 43.02 30.59 42.51
C SER A 42 43.38 29.14 42.18
N GLY A 43 44.28 28.50 42.96
CA GLY A 43 44.59 27.08 42.83
C GLY A 43 43.39 26.18 43.13
N TYR A 44 42.54 26.53 44.12
CA TYR A 44 41.29 25.83 44.38
C TYR A 44 40.25 26.05 43.28
N GLU A 45 40.14 27.27 42.75
CA GLU A 45 39.26 27.59 41.62
C GLU A 45 39.64 26.75 40.38
N LEU A 46 40.93 26.66 40.05
CA LEU A 46 41.44 25.87 38.92
C LEU A 46 41.05 24.39 39.04
N LYS A 47 41.20 23.80 40.24
CA LYS A 47 40.77 22.42 40.52
C LYS A 47 39.25 22.24 40.41
N ASN A 48 38.48 23.25 40.80
CA ASN A 48 37.02 23.21 40.65
C ASN A 48 36.60 23.32 39.18
N THR A 49 37.27 24.17 38.39
CA THR A 49 37.05 24.27 36.94
C THR A 49 37.36 22.95 36.25
N ASP A 50 38.43 22.27 36.64
CA ASP A 50 38.81 20.98 36.06
C ASP A 50 37.75 19.88 36.32
N LYS A 51 37.19 19.85 37.55
CA LYS A 51 36.04 18.99 37.86
C LYS A 51 34.81 19.30 37.01
N GLN A 52 34.55 20.58 36.73
CA GLN A 52 33.45 20.98 35.86
C GLN A 52 33.69 20.53 34.41
N ILE A 53 34.92 20.67 33.89
CA ILE A 53 35.29 20.19 32.55
C ILE A 53 35.02 18.68 32.43
N MET A 54 35.47 17.89 33.42
CA MET A 54 35.21 16.45 33.44
C MET A 54 33.70 16.12 33.48
N ALA A 55 32.92 16.86 34.28
CA ALA A 55 31.47 16.68 34.34
C ALA A 55 30.78 17.00 32.99
N TYR A 56 31.24 18.04 32.29
CA TYR A 56 30.71 18.38 30.97
C TYR A 56 31.11 17.36 29.89
N GLN A 57 32.34 16.85 29.93
CA GLN A 57 32.77 15.77 29.03
C GLN A 57 31.89 14.52 29.20
N ALA A 58 31.59 14.14 30.45
CA ALA A 58 30.66 13.05 30.73
C ALA A 58 29.25 13.32 30.16
N ARG A 59 28.74 14.55 30.27
CA ARG A 59 27.45 14.92 29.68
C ARG A 59 27.45 14.84 28.15
N ILE A 60 28.51 15.29 27.49
CA ILE A 60 28.64 15.19 26.03
C ILE A 60 28.66 13.72 25.60
N ALA A 61 29.41 12.87 26.33
CA ALA A 61 29.45 11.44 26.04
C ALA A 61 28.07 10.78 26.20
N ILE A 62 27.34 11.12 27.26
CA ILE A 62 25.95 10.65 27.46
C ILE A 62 25.05 11.12 26.31
N ALA A 63 25.13 12.40 25.93
CA ALA A 63 24.31 12.95 24.85
C ALA A 63 24.59 12.28 23.50
N ASN A 64 25.86 12.02 23.18
CA ASN A 64 26.25 11.31 21.96
C ASN A 64 25.77 9.85 21.97
N GLN A 65 25.89 9.16 23.10
CA GLN A 65 25.41 7.79 23.26
C GLN A 65 23.88 7.70 23.11
N ASP A 66 23.15 8.63 23.72
CA ASP A 66 21.68 8.70 23.67
C ASP A 66 21.20 8.95 22.24
N LEU A 67 21.82 9.91 21.55
CA LEU A 67 21.53 10.20 20.15
C LEU A 67 21.84 8.99 19.25
N ILE A 68 23.06 8.46 19.29
CA ILE A 68 23.49 7.42 18.35
C ILE A 68 22.78 6.09 18.61
N THR A 69 22.64 5.69 19.87
CA THR A 69 22.19 4.32 20.19
C THR A 69 20.72 4.28 20.54
N ASN A 70 20.23 5.18 21.39
CA ASN A 70 18.86 5.08 21.88
C ASN A 70 17.87 5.58 20.83
N GLN A 71 18.15 6.71 20.19
CA GLN A 71 17.27 7.22 19.13
C GLN A 71 17.28 6.31 17.91
N GLN A 72 18.44 5.81 17.48
CA GLN A 72 18.51 4.89 16.35
C GLN A 72 17.70 3.61 16.61
N LYS A 73 17.83 3.01 17.79
CA LYS A 73 17.01 1.84 18.16
C LYS A 73 15.52 2.15 18.17
N GLN A 74 15.12 3.35 18.59
CA GLN A 74 13.71 3.76 18.52
C GLN A 74 13.25 3.90 17.07
N THR A 75 14.09 4.47 16.20
CA THR A 75 13.81 4.58 14.76
C THR A 75 13.70 3.21 14.11
N ASP A 76 14.64 2.30 14.38
CA ASP A 76 14.67 0.95 13.84
C ASP A 76 13.42 0.16 14.27
N ASN A 77 13.09 0.18 15.56
CA ASN A 77 11.88 -0.44 16.08
C ASN A 77 10.61 0.16 15.45
N SER A 78 10.57 1.48 15.27
CA SER A 78 9.42 2.14 14.63
C SER A 78 9.29 1.74 13.16
N GLN A 79 10.41 1.60 12.45
CA GLN A 79 10.44 1.17 11.06
C GLN A 79 9.98 -0.28 10.93
N GLU A 80 10.44 -1.18 11.80
CA GLU A 80 10.01 -2.59 11.79
C GLU A 80 8.49 -2.72 11.97
N VAL A 81 7.89 -1.90 12.83
CA VAL A 81 6.43 -1.85 13.00
C VAL A 81 5.74 -1.39 11.72
N VAL A 82 6.25 -0.36 11.04
CA VAL A 82 5.69 0.11 9.76
C VAL A 82 5.83 -0.96 8.67
N ASP A 83 6.99 -1.58 8.57
CA ASP A 83 7.26 -2.65 7.61
C ASP A 83 6.30 -3.83 7.82
N PHE A 84 6.07 -4.22 9.08
CA PHE A 84 5.09 -5.24 9.42
C PHE A 84 3.66 -4.84 9.02
N LEU A 85 3.23 -3.62 9.32
CA LEU A 85 1.88 -3.14 9.04
C LEU A 85 1.58 -3.01 7.54
N THR A 86 2.59 -2.70 6.74
CA THR A 86 2.47 -2.55 5.29
C THR A 86 2.52 -3.89 4.55
N HIS A 87 3.37 -4.83 5.00
CA HIS A 87 3.58 -6.11 4.31
C HIS A 87 2.67 -7.24 4.79
N LYS A 88 2.03 -7.12 5.96
CA LYS A 88 1.04 -8.12 6.40
C LYS A 88 -0.08 -8.24 5.37
N TYR A 89 -0.62 -9.44 5.20
CA TYR A 89 -1.71 -9.69 4.27
C TYR A 89 -2.95 -8.82 4.52
N THR A 90 -3.29 -8.60 5.80
CA THR A 90 -4.42 -7.76 6.22
C THR A 90 -4.04 -6.27 6.30
N ASN A 91 -3.40 -5.76 5.26
CA ASN A 91 -3.05 -4.35 5.13
C ASN A 91 -4.25 -3.49 4.70
N GLU A 92 -4.05 -2.18 4.64
CA GLU A 92 -5.06 -1.21 4.20
C GLU A 92 -5.48 -1.42 2.74
N GLU A 93 -4.53 -1.77 1.86
CA GLU A 93 -4.78 -2.01 0.43
C GLU A 93 -5.81 -3.13 0.20
N LEU A 94 -5.75 -4.20 1.00
CA LEU A 94 -6.72 -5.29 0.96
C LEU A 94 -8.15 -4.77 1.22
N TYR A 95 -8.34 -3.94 2.25
CA TYR A 95 -9.66 -3.40 2.57
C TYR A 95 -10.16 -2.44 1.48
N SER A 96 -9.30 -1.58 0.96
CA SER A 96 -9.64 -0.70 -0.17
C SER A 96 -10.07 -1.50 -1.41
N LEU A 97 -9.37 -2.60 -1.72
CA LEU A 97 -9.75 -3.51 -2.80
C LEU A 97 -11.11 -4.16 -2.54
N MET A 98 -11.37 -4.62 -1.31
CA MET A 98 -12.66 -5.24 -0.94
C MET A 98 -13.82 -4.25 -1.13
N GLU A 99 -13.64 -2.98 -0.75
CA GLU A 99 -14.61 -1.92 -0.98
C GLU A 99 -14.83 -1.66 -2.47
N ALA A 100 -13.76 -1.60 -3.26
CA ALA A 100 -13.84 -1.42 -4.71
C ALA A 100 -14.60 -2.58 -5.40
N LEU A 101 -14.32 -3.82 -4.99
CA LEU A 101 -15.03 -5.02 -5.48
C LEU A 101 -16.51 -4.97 -5.12
N PHE A 102 -16.83 -4.57 -3.89
CA PHE A 102 -18.22 -4.41 -3.46
C PHE A 102 -18.95 -3.36 -4.31
N MET A 103 -18.32 -2.21 -4.55
CA MET A 103 -18.88 -1.17 -5.42
C MET A 103 -19.05 -1.65 -6.86
N SER A 104 -18.10 -2.42 -7.39
CA SER A 104 -18.21 -3.03 -8.72
C SER A 104 -19.40 -3.98 -8.83
N LEU A 105 -19.65 -4.80 -7.79
CA LEU A 105 -20.82 -5.68 -7.74
C LEU A 105 -22.12 -4.89 -7.68
N LYS A 106 -22.17 -3.81 -6.90
CA LYS A 106 -23.34 -2.92 -6.84
C LYS A 106 -23.61 -2.20 -8.14
N ASN A 107 -22.57 -1.80 -8.86
CA ASN A 107 -22.71 -1.23 -10.19
C ASN A 107 -23.28 -2.26 -11.18
N MET A 108 -22.81 -3.51 -11.15
CA MET A 108 -23.32 -4.60 -11.98
C MET A 108 -24.80 -4.93 -11.67
N GLU A 109 -25.18 -4.92 -10.39
CA GLU A 109 -26.56 -5.10 -9.94
C GLU A 109 -27.44 -3.95 -10.47
N ALA A 110 -26.98 -2.70 -10.34
CA ALA A 110 -27.70 -1.53 -10.84
C ALA A 110 -27.85 -1.57 -12.38
N THR A 111 -26.83 -1.99 -13.13
CA THR A 111 -26.93 -2.15 -14.59
C THR A 111 -27.94 -3.23 -14.96
N HIS A 112 -27.93 -4.36 -14.25
CA HIS A 112 -28.89 -5.45 -14.48
C HIS A 112 -30.34 -5.01 -14.24
N HIS A 113 -30.59 -4.20 -13.21
CA HIS A 113 -31.92 -3.66 -12.95
C HIS A 113 -32.38 -2.63 -13.99
N LYS A 114 -31.47 -1.79 -14.50
CA LYS A 114 -31.79 -0.78 -15.53
C LYS A 114 -32.13 -1.41 -16.88
N GLU A 115 -31.37 -2.43 -17.28
CA GLU A 115 -31.51 -3.10 -18.58
C GLU A 115 -32.55 -4.22 -18.57
N ARG A 116 -33.27 -4.42 -17.46
CA ARG A 116 -34.30 -5.45 -17.33
C ARG A 116 -35.50 -5.11 -18.23
N GLY A 117 -35.38 -5.47 -19.50
CA GLY A 117 -36.46 -5.47 -20.47
C GLY A 117 -37.24 -6.79 -20.47
N HIS A 118 -38.26 -6.85 -21.31
CA HIS A 118 -38.97 -8.08 -21.62
C HIS A 118 -38.39 -8.67 -22.90
N ASP A 119 -37.76 -9.84 -22.79
CA ASP A 119 -37.33 -10.61 -23.95
C ASP A 119 -38.55 -11.20 -24.67
N LEU A 120 -38.54 -11.15 -26.00
CA LEU A 120 -39.58 -11.76 -26.83
C LEU A 120 -39.20 -13.23 -27.09
N GLU A 121 -39.97 -14.14 -26.51
CA GLU A 121 -39.77 -15.58 -26.70
C GLU A 121 -40.51 -16.07 -27.95
N VAL A 122 -39.76 -16.70 -28.87
CA VAL A 122 -40.28 -17.25 -30.12
C VAL A 122 -40.00 -18.75 -30.18
N SER A 123 -41.04 -19.53 -30.45
CA SER A 123 -40.95 -20.98 -30.65
C SER A 123 -41.11 -21.32 -32.13
N LYS A 124 -40.15 -22.05 -32.71
CA LYS A 124 -40.22 -22.53 -34.10
C LYS A 124 -39.88 -24.02 -34.16
N TYR A 125 -40.73 -24.77 -34.86
CA TYR A 125 -40.48 -26.18 -35.16
C TYR A 125 -39.72 -26.30 -36.48
N VAL A 126 -38.64 -27.07 -36.49
CA VAL A 126 -37.80 -27.27 -37.67
C VAL A 126 -37.66 -28.76 -37.92
N SER A 127 -38.11 -29.21 -39.09
CA SER A 127 -37.96 -30.60 -39.50
C SER A 127 -36.71 -30.78 -40.35
N LEU A 128 -35.82 -31.71 -39.96
CA LEU A 128 -34.64 -32.06 -40.75
C LEU A 128 -34.99 -32.52 -42.16
N ARG A 129 -36.15 -33.14 -42.36
CA ARG A 129 -36.62 -33.53 -43.69
C ARG A 129 -36.77 -32.33 -44.64
N GLN A 130 -37.15 -31.17 -44.12
CA GLN A 130 -37.36 -29.95 -44.91
C GLN A 130 -36.06 -29.14 -45.07
N THR A 131 -35.24 -29.06 -44.02
CA THR A 131 -34.04 -28.22 -44.04
C THR A 131 -32.82 -28.93 -44.61
N ASN A 132 -32.59 -30.19 -44.27
CA ASN A 132 -31.48 -30.97 -44.76
C ASN A 132 -31.85 -32.47 -44.83
N PRO A 133 -32.48 -32.92 -45.93
CA PRO A 133 -32.90 -34.32 -46.08
C PRO A 133 -31.70 -35.29 -46.14
N PHE A 134 -30.53 -34.83 -46.59
CA PHE A 134 -29.32 -35.66 -46.64
C PHE A 134 -28.79 -35.99 -45.25
N ALA A 135 -28.78 -35.01 -44.34
CA ALA A 135 -28.49 -35.21 -42.92
C ALA A 135 -29.42 -36.27 -42.29
N LEU A 136 -30.71 -36.24 -42.63
CA LEU A 136 -31.66 -37.25 -42.14
C LEU A 136 -31.36 -38.66 -42.66
N LEU A 137 -30.90 -38.78 -43.91
CA LEU A 137 -30.47 -40.07 -44.48
C LEU A 137 -29.22 -40.59 -43.77
N GLN A 138 -28.22 -39.74 -43.55
CA GLN A 138 -27.01 -40.11 -42.79
C GLN A 138 -27.35 -40.55 -41.36
N LEU A 139 -28.29 -39.86 -40.70
CA LEU A 139 -28.75 -40.25 -39.37
C LEU A 139 -29.38 -41.66 -39.38
N ARG A 140 -30.11 -42.02 -40.43
CA ARG A 140 -30.74 -43.34 -40.57
C ARG A 140 -29.72 -44.44 -40.86
N GLU A 141 -28.73 -44.16 -41.70
CA GLU A 141 -27.74 -45.16 -42.13
C GLU A 141 -26.64 -45.36 -41.10
N ASN A 142 -26.10 -44.27 -40.55
CA ASN A 142 -24.90 -44.28 -39.70
C ASN A 142 -25.22 -44.09 -38.20
N GLY A 143 -26.46 -43.75 -37.84
CA GLY A 143 -26.86 -43.46 -36.46
C GLY A 143 -26.35 -42.12 -35.91
N ALA A 144 -25.66 -41.32 -36.72
CA ALA A 144 -25.15 -40.00 -36.36
C ALA A 144 -25.25 -39.03 -37.54
N CYS A 145 -25.40 -37.74 -37.23
CA CYS A 145 -25.48 -36.69 -38.23
C CYS A 145 -25.11 -35.33 -37.63
N GLU A 146 -24.47 -34.50 -38.45
CA GLU A 146 -24.31 -33.08 -38.19
C GLU A 146 -25.26 -32.26 -39.06
N PHE A 147 -25.89 -31.26 -38.48
CA PHE A 147 -26.74 -30.34 -39.21
C PHE A 147 -26.60 -28.93 -38.65
N ALA A 148 -26.75 -27.94 -39.52
CA ALA A 148 -26.76 -26.54 -39.16
C ALA A 148 -28.17 -25.98 -39.35
N ILE A 149 -28.71 -25.35 -38.30
CA ILE A 149 -29.93 -24.55 -38.42
C ILE A 149 -29.49 -23.12 -38.77
N LEU A 150 -29.67 -22.75 -40.03
CA LEU A 150 -29.27 -21.43 -40.52
C LEU A 150 -30.16 -20.33 -39.95
N LYS A 151 -29.56 -19.17 -39.63
CA LYS A 151 -30.29 -18.00 -39.12
C LYS A 151 -31.40 -17.52 -40.06
N ILE A 152 -31.21 -17.66 -41.38
CA ILE A 152 -32.22 -17.31 -42.39
C ILE A 152 -33.57 -17.94 -42.11
N LEU A 153 -33.59 -19.16 -41.54
CA LEU A 153 -34.84 -19.86 -41.24
C LEU A 153 -35.69 -19.06 -40.25
N TYR A 154 -35.08 -18.39 -39.28
CA TYR A 154 -35.80 -17.53 -38.32
C TYR A 154 -36.08 -16.15 -38.88
N ASP A 155 -35.19 -15.62 -39.72
CA ASP A 155 -35.34 -14.30 -40.33
C ASP A 155 -36.49 -14.23 -41.35
N MET A 156 -36.87 -15.37 -41.95
CA MET A 156 -38.05 -15.45 -42.82
C MET A 156 -39.36 -15.19 -42.06
N ASP A 157 -39.44 -15.58 -40.78
CA ASP A 157 -40.64 -15.36 -39.97
C ASP A 157 -40.62 -13.97 -39.32
N PHE A 158 -39.43 -13.54 -38.85
CA PHE A 158 -39.23 -12.28 -38.12
C PHE A 158 -38.03 -11.50 -38.68
N PRO A 159 -38.22 -10.75 -39.78
CA PRO A 159 -37.14 -9.96 -40.38
C PRO A 159 -36.70 -8.83 -39.43
N GLY A 160 -35.40 -8.50 -39.44
CA GLY A 160 -34.84 -7.40 -38.65
C GLY A 160 -34.48 -7.75 -37.19
N HIS A 161 -34.80 -8.94 -36.71
CA HIS A 161 -34.39 -9.37 -35.37
C HIS A 161 -32.87 -9.64 -35.30
N TYR A 162 -32.24 -9.06 -34.28
CA TYR A 162 -30.82 -9.17 -33.96
C TYR A 162 -30.66 -9.58 -32.49
N LEU A 163 -29.46 -10.04 -32.10
CA LEU A 163 -29.16 -10.57 -30.75
C LEU A 163 -30.09 -11.70 -30.28
N CYS A 164 -30.69 -12.46 -31.21
CA CYS A 164 -31.51 -13.62 -30.87
C CYS A 164 -30.65 -14.72 -30.25
N LYS A 165 -31.06 -15.17 -29.05
CA LYS A 165 -30.41 -16.28 -28.33
C LYS A 165 -31.37 -17.48 -28.29
N ILE A 166 -30.81 -18.67 -28.41
CA ILE A 166 -31.56 -19.90 -28.24
C ILE A 166 -31.72 -20.14 -26.73
N LYS A 167 -32.96 -20.14 -26.25
CA LYS A 167 -33.29 -20.42 -24.83
C LYS A 167 -33.30 -21.92 -24.55
N THR A 168 -34.01 -22.68 -25.38
CA THR A 168 -34.18 -24.13 -25.22
C THR A 168 -34.30 -24.79 -26.59
N VAL A 169 -33.77 -26.00 -26.72
CA VAL A 169 -33.97 -26.86 -27.89
C VAL A 169 -34.58 -28.18 -27.43
N THR A 170 -35.71 -28.54 -28.04
CA THR A 170 -36.37 -29.82 -27.81
C THR A 170 -36.36 -30.62 -29.10
N LEU A 171 -35.92 -31.87 -29.03
CA LEU A 171 -35.87 -32.77 -30.16
C LEU A 171 -37.00 -33.80 -30.07
N THR A 172 -37.73 -33.99 -31.17
CA THR A 172 -38.80 -34.99 -31.29
C THR A 172 -38.49 -35.91 -32.45
N MET A 173 -38.44 -37.22 -32.21
CA MET A 173 -38.19 -38.24 -33.23
C MET A 173 -39.48 -39.00 -33.55
N PRO A 174 -40.16 -38.68 -34.67
CA PRO A 174 -41.32 -39.44 -35.10
C PRO A 174 -40.85 -40.78 -35.69
N CYS A 175 -40.91 -41.85 -34.89
CA CYS A 175 -40.59 -43.21 -35.32
C CYS A 175 -41.53 -44.22 -34.67
N ILE A 176 -41.72 -45.36 -35.35
CA ILE A 176 -42.49 -46.48 -34.80
C ILE A 176 -41.55 -47.25 -33.88
N ILE A 177 -41.84 -47.23 -32.58
CA ILE A 177 -41.13 -47.98 -31.56
C ILE A 177 -41.98 -49.14 -31.08
N GLY A 178 -41.35 -50.28 -30.82
CA GLY A 178 -42.02 -51.42 -30.19
C GLY A 178 -42.44 -51.11 -28.74
N PRO A 179 -43.37 -51.89 -28.16
CA PRO A 179 -43.74 -51.74 -26.76
C PRO A 179 -42.50 -51.83 -25.86
N TYR A 180 -42.46 -51.00 -24.81
CA TYR A 180 -41.38 -50.95 -23.81
C TYR A 180 -39.97 -50.58 -24.32
N THR A 181 -39.86 -49.98 -25.51
CA THR A 181 -38.55 -49.57 -26.08
C THR A 181 -38.43 -48.05 -26.12
N ASN A 182 -37.34 -47.49 -25.57
CA ASN A 182 -37.03 -46.06 -25.64
C ASN A 182 -36.09 -45.74 -26.81
N VAL A 183 -36.14 -44.49 -27.29
CA VAL A 183 -35.16 -43.97 -28.25
C VAL A 183 -34.15 -43.12 -27.50
N ASN A 184 -32.89 -43.56 -27.53
CA ASN A 184 -31.79 -42.84 -26.90
C ASN A 184 -31.06 -42.02 -27.96
N CYS A 185 -30.90 -40.72 -27.72
CA CYS A 185 -30.14 -39.84 -28.57
C CYS A 185 -29.43 -38.77 -27.74
N THR A 186 -28.33 -38.25 -28.26
CA THR A 186 -27.62 -37.10 -27.67
C THR A 186 -27.53 -36.00 -28.72
N LEU A 187 -27.95 -34.79 -28.34
CA LEU A 187 -27.78 -33.59 -29.15
C LEU A 187 -26.62 -32.77 -28.57
N ARG A 188 -25.64 -32.45 -29.40
CA ARG A 188 -24.48 -31.65 -29.00
C ARG A 188 -24.37 -30.41 -29.89
N LEU A 189 -24.14 -29.26 -29.26
CA LEU A 189 -23.83 -28.02 -29.96
C LEU A 189 -22.34 -27.97 -30.29
N THR A 190 -21.98 -27.98 -31.58
CA THR A 190 -20.58 -27.92 -32.03
C THR A 190 -20.09 -26.47 -32.15
N ALA A 191 -20.91 -25.60 -32.72
CA ALA A 191 -20.61 -24.18 -32.89
C ALA A 191 -21.87 -23.33 -32.75
N HIS A 192 -21.71 -22.06 -32.39
CA HIS A 192 -22.80 -21.09 -32.32
C HIS A 192 -22.40 -19.79 -33.04
N LYS A 193 -23.40 -19.09 -33.56
CA LYS A 193 -23.24 -17.79 -34.22
C LYS A 193 -24.51 -16.98 -34.01
N TYR A 194 -24.38 -15.69 -33.73
CA TYR A 194 -25.50 -14.76 -33.65
C TYR A 194 -25.15 -13.44 -34.35
N ARG A 195 -26.16 -12.63 -34.64
CA ARG A 195 -25.99 -11.31 -35.24
C ARG A 195 -25.97 -10.25 -34.12
N SER A 196 -24.88 -9.49 -34.01
CA SER A 196 -24.71 -8.41 -33.04
C SER A 196 -25.48 -7.15 -33.43
N ASP A 197 -25.52 -6.84 -34.73
CA ASP A 197 -26.01 -5.54 -35.21
C ASP A 197 -27.36 -5.65 -35.94
N PRO A 198 -28.24 -4.64 -35.81
CA PRO A 198 -29.55 -4.62 -36.46
C PRO A 198 -29.51 -4.35 -37.97
N SER A 199 -28.33 -4.07 -38.55
CA SER A 199 -28.19 -3.50 -39.91
C SER A 199 -28.38 -4.53 -41.04
N ALA A 200 -29.54 -5.15 -41.13
CA ALA A 200 -29.99 -5.74 -42.39
C ALA A 200 -30.83 -4.68 -43.12
N LYS A 201 -30.18 -3.84 -43.93
CA LYS A 201 -30.87 -2.80 -44.71
C LYS A 201 -31.53 -3.40 -45.96
N ASP A 202 -31.02 -4.55 -46.44
CA ASP A 202 -31.46 -5.17 -47.68
C ASP A 202 -31.55 -6.70 -47.58
N LYS A 203 -32.32 -7.35 -48.48
CA LYS A 203 -32.44 -8.83 -48.53
C LYS A 203 -31.08 -9.54 -48.70
N ARG A 204 -30.10 -8.85 -49.28
CA ARG A 204 -28.73 -9.34 -49.54
C ARG A 204 -27.87 -9.44 -48.27
N ASP A 205 -28.20 -8.72 -47.20
CA ASP A 205 -27.50 -8.77 -45.91
C ASP A 205 -27.76 -10.08 -45.13
N TYR A 206 -28.72 -10.88 -45.60
CA TYR A 206 -29.06 -12.19 -45.04
C TYR A 206 -28.29 -13.35 -45.67
N VAL A 207 -27.59 -13.12 -46.79
CA VAL A 207 -26.75 -14.14 -47.40
C VAL A 207 -25.49 -14.30 -46.57
N GLU A 208 -25.13 -15.54 -46.24
CA GLU A 208 -23.86 -15.83 -45.58
C GLU A 208 -22.72 -15.36 -46.48
N LYS A 209 -21.96 -14.35 -46.04
CA LYS A 209 -20.68 -14.02 -46.65
C LYS A 209 -19.76 -15.21 -46.37
N THR A 210 -19.57 -16.06 -47.37
CA THR A 210 -18.47 -17.01 -47.36
C THR A 210 -17.19 -16.20 -47.19
N PRO A 211 -16.29 -16.57 -46.27
CA PRO A 211 -14.93 -16.06 -46.32
C PRO A 211 -14.33 -16.53 -47.65
N ASP A 212 -13.88 -15.58 -48.47
CA ASP A 212 -13.00 -15.87 -49.61
C ASP A 212 -11.68 -16.50 -49.12
#